data_AF-A0AAV5TEC1-F1
#
_entry.id   AF-A0AAV5TEC1-F1
#
_cell.length_a   1.000
_cell.length_b   1.000
_cell.length_c   1.000
_cell.angle_alpha   90.00
_cell.angle_beta   90.00
_cell.angle_gamma   90.00
#
_symmetry.space_group_name_H-M   'P 1'
#
loop_
_entity.id
_entity.type
_entity.pdbx_description
1 polymer ?
#
loop_
_entity_poly.entity_id
_entity_poly.type
_entity_poly.pdbx_seq_one_letter_code
_entity_poly.pdbx_strand_id
1 'polypeptide(L)'
;QKWDVFSQTVNNCSSILRFDKPTAFTNMDETKYAYLSDSEVSSLLLTLGVGNDISAEEEFRKLQPKTKFYGADPISDPNDELYSKVGQFFPFAIGRDTKKSVASVLLNGSYVGRPMFHLNAVVFIKYILKQT
;
A
#
# COMPACT_ATOMS: atom_id res chain seq x y z
N GLN A 1 9.28 11.47 -0.47
CA GLN A 1 8.42 11.85 -1.61
C GLN A 1 7.00 12.04 -1.09
N LYS A 2 6.27 13.09 -1.52
CA LYS A 2 4.87 13.28 -1.14
C LYS A 2 3.98 12.31 -1.93
N TRP A 3 3.05 11.64 -1.24
CA TRP A 3 2.20 10.56 -1.75
C TRP A 3 1.21 11.00 -2.86
N ASP A 4 1.04 12.31 -3.07
CA ASP A 4 0.23 12.89 -4.17
C ASP A 4 0.71 12.48 -5.57
N VAL A 5 2.00 12.16 -5.72
CA VAL A 5 2.58 11.71 -7.00
C VAL A 5 2.26 10.24 -7.27
N PHE A 6 1.96 9.48 -6.21
CA PHE A 6 1.66 8.05 -6.31
C PHE A 6 0.25 7.82 -6.88
N SER A 7 -0.76 8.52 -6.37
CA SER A 7 -2.13 8.46 -6.89
C SER A 7 -2.18 8.82 -8.38
N GLN A 8 -1.41 9.82 -8.82
CA GLN A 8 -1.26 10.17 -10.23
C GLN A 8 -0.62 9.03 -11.06
N THR A 9 0.36 8.32 -10.49
CA THR A 9 1.05 7.21 -11.17
C THR A 9 0.11 6.03 -11.37
N VAL A 10 -0.67 5.65 -10.35
CA VAL A 10 -1.63 4.54 -10.47
C VAL A 10 -2.84 4.94 -11.30
N ASN A 11 -3.34 6.17 -11.17
CA ASN A 11 -4.42 6.67 -12.03
C ASN A 11 -4.03 6.64 -13.52
N ASN A 12 -2.78 6.99 -13.86
CA ASN A 12 -2.27 6.88 -15.22
C ASN A 12 -2.07 5.42 -15.68
N CYS A 13 -2.01 4.46 -14.74
CA CYS A 13 -1.88 3.02 -15.03
C CYS A 13 -3.21 2.25 -14.86
N SER A 14 -4.32 2.93 -14.55
CA SER A 14 -5.63 2.32 -14.31
C SER A 14 -6.09 1.44 -15.48
N SER A 15 -5.81 1.84 -16.71
CA SER A 15 -6.09 1.06 -17.93
C SER A 15 -5.23 -0.19 -18.09
N ILE A 16 -4.04 -0.21 -17.50
CA ILE A 16 -3.08 -1.34 -17.54
C ILE A 16 -3.41 -2.35 -16.44
N LEU A 17 -3.88 -1.86 -15.29
CA LEU A 17 -4.05 -2.67 -14.07
C LEU A 17 -5.51 -3.07 -13.78
N ARG A 18 -6.49 -2.57 -14.55
CA ARG A 18 -7.94 -2.84 -14.36
C ARG A 18 -8.42 -2.62 -12.92
N PHE A 19 -7.81 -1.67 -12.22
CA PHE A 19 -8.30 -1.24 -10.92
C PHE A 19 -9.34 -0.15 -11.11
N ASP A 20 -10.40 -0.22 -10.31
CA ASP A 20 -11.28 0.91 -10.07
C ASP A 20 -10.50 2.09 -9.48
N LYS A 21 -11.11 3.28 -9.56
CA LYS A 21 -10.56 4.48 -8.91
C LYS A 21 -10.19 4.15 -7.46
N PRO A 22 -9.00 4.56 -6.99
CA PRO A 22 -8.61 4.30 -5.62
C PRO A 22 -9.62 4.90 -4.64
N THR A 23 -10.10 4.09 -3.71
CA THR A 23 -10.85 4.58 -2.54
C THR A 23 -9.83 5.09 -1.55
N ALA A 24 -9.76 6.41 -1.40
CA ALA A 24 -8.97 7.02 -0.33
C ALA A 24 -9.65 6.75 1.02
N PHE A 25 -8.87 6.34 2.01
CA PHE A 25 -9.31 6.21 3.39
C PHE A 25 -8.26 6.83 4.30
N THR A 26 -8.70 7.60 5.28
CA THR A 26 -7.83 8.30 6.23
C THR A 26 -7.76 7.51 7.54
N ASN A 27 -6.55 7.27 8.04
CA ASN A 27 -6.32 6.91 9.43
C ASN A 27 -5.80 8.14 10.22
N MET A 28 -5.27 7.94 11.43
CA MET A 28 -4.90 9.03 12.35
C MET A 28 -3.91 10.06 11.79
N ASP A 29 -3.03 9.68 10.86
CA ASP A 29 -1.94 10.55 10.39
C ASP A 29 -1.68 10.50 8.87
N GLU A 30 -2.34 9.60 8.12
CA GLU A 30 -2.14 9.46 6.68
C GLU A 30 -3.42 9.14 5.87
N THR A 31 -3.39 9.51 4.59
CA THR A 31 -4.39 9.08 3.59
C THR A 31 -3.87 7.84 2.88
N LYS A 32 -4.48 6.70 3.17
CA LYS A 32 -4.26 5.42 2.51
C LYS A 32 -5.18 5.29 1.29
N TYR A 33 -4.84 4.43 0.34
CA TYR A 33 -5.60 4.27 -0.91
C TYR A 33 -5.83 2.78 -1.18
N ALA A 34 -7.08 2.36 -1.24
CA ALA A 34 -7.48 1.00 -1.61
C ALA A 34 -7.80 0.96 -3.12
N TYR A 35 -7.24 -0.01 -3.84
CA TYR A 35 -7.54 -0.23 -5.26
C TYR A 35 -8.35 -1.51 -5.41
N LEU A 36 -9.64 -1.37 -5.70
CA LEU A 36 -10.50 -2.53 -5.94
C LEU A 36 -10.29 -3.02 -7.37
N SER A 37 -10.14 -4.34 -7.55
CA SER A 37 -10.16 -4.94 -8.89
C SER A 37 -11.58 -5.35 -9.25
N ASP A 38 -12.00 -5.06 -10.47
CA ASP A 38 -13.35 -5.29 -11.03
C ASP A 38 -13.66 -6.79 -11.30
N SER A 39 -13.01 -7.71 -10.58
CA SER A 39 -13.33 -9.14 -10.69
C SER A 39 -14.40 -9.49 -9.65
N GLU A 40 -15.56 -9.97 -10.10
CA GLU A 40 -16.68 -10.42 -9.25
C GLU A 40 -16.31 -11.52 -8.22
N VAL A 41 -15.06 -11.99 -8.21
CA VAL A 41 -14.58 -13.16 -7.46
C VAL A 41 -13.72 -12.76 -6.25
N SER A 42 -12.97 -11.65 -6.31
CA SER A 42 -12.20 -11.13 -5.15
C SER A 42 -11.75 -9.69 -5.37
N SER A 43 -12.01 -8.82 -4.41
CA SER A 43 -11.42 -7.48 -4.34
C SER A 43 -9.99 -7.57 -3.78
N LEU A 44 -9.16 -6.59 -4.10
CA LEU A 44 -7.83 -6.44 -3.53
C LEU A 44 -7.75 -5.11 -2.79
N LEU A 45 -6.94 -5.04 -1.74
CA LEU A 45 -6.57 -3.79 -1.08
C LEU A 45 -5.05 -3.79 -0.91
N LEU A 46 -4.40 -2.73 -1.42
CA LEU A 46 -2.98 -2.49 -1.26
C LEU A 46 -2.75 -1.28 -0.35
N THR A 47 -2.24 -1.50 0.86
CA THR A 47 -1.78 -0.46 1.78
C THR A 47 -0.32 -0.14 1.50
N LEU A 48 0.01 1.15 1.32
CA LEU A 48 1.39 1.62 1.16
C LEU A 48 1.74 2.55 2.31
N GLY A 49 2.83 2.24 3.02
CA GLY A 49 3.03 2.81 4.35
C GLY A 49 2.01 2.19 5.29
N VAL A 50 2.39 1.09 5.95
CA VAL A 50 1.50 0.47 6.93
C VAL A 50 1.45 1.34 8.17
N GLY A 51 2.61 1.83 8.62
CA GLY A 51 2.74 2.56 9.86
C GLY A 51 2.35 1.71 11.07
N ASN A 52 1.86 2.35 12.13
CA ASN A 52 1.53 1.69 13.39
C ASN A 52 0.01 1.52 13.61
N ASP A 53 -0.81 1.71 12.57
CA ASP A 53 -2.26 1.66 12.64
C ASP A 53 -2.87 0.98 11.40
N ILE A 54 -3.71 -0.03 11.65
CA ILE A 54 -4.44 -0.81 10.62
C ILE A 54 -5.97 -0.75 10.80
N SER A 55 -6.47 0.18 11.62
CA SER A 55 -7.90 0.28 11.96
C SER A 55 -8.79 0.38 10.72
N ALA A 56 -8.37 1.14 9.72
CA ALA A 56 -9.12 1.29 8.49
C ALA A 56 -9.15 0.01 7.63
N GLU A 57 -8.06 -0.77 7.58
CA GLU A 57 -8.05 -2.08 6.95
C GLU A 57 -8.97 -3.06 7.68
N GLU A 58 -8.99 -3.01 9.01
CA GLU A 58 -9.90 -3.85 9.82
C GLU A 58 -11.37 -3.49 9.58
N GLU A 59 -11.70 -2.21 9.46
CA GLU A 59 -13.05 -1.75 9.09
C GLU A 59 -13.42 -2.16 7.67
N PHE A 60 -12.50 -1.97 6.71
CA PHE A 60 -12.73 -2.36 5.32
C PHE A 60 -12.99 -3.87 5.20
N ARG A 61 -12.28 -4.70 5.95
CA ARG A 61 -12.50 -6.15 6.00
C ARG A 61 -13.90 -6.53 6.48
N LYS A 62 -14.50 -5.76 7.40
CA LYS A 62 -15.88 -5.99 7.85
C LYS A 62 -16.88 -5.69 6.73
N LEU A 63 -16.61 -4.65 5.93
CA LEU A 63 -17.48 -4.23 4.81
C LEU A 63 -17.32 -5.13 3.58
N GLN A 64 -16.11 -5.62 3.31
CA GLN A 64 -15.77 -6.41 2.14
C GLN A 64 -14.95 -7.67 2.51
N PRO A 65 -15.57 -8.70 3.11
CA PRO A 65 -14.86 -9.86 3.68
C PRO A 65 -14.08 -10.71 2.68
N LYS A 66 -14.39 -10.60 1.39
CA LYS A 66 -13.71 -11.33 0.30
C LYS A 66 -12.46 -10.62 -0.22
N THR A 67 -12.09 -9.49 0.37
CA THR A 67 -10.94 -8.70 -0.06
C THR A 67 -9.63 -9.37 0.36
N LYS A 68 -8.66 -9.43 -0.56
CA LYS A 68 -7.27 -9.79 -0.25
C LYS A 68 -6.50 -8.53 0.13
N PHE A 69 -5.88 -8.54 1.30
CA PHE A 69 -5.15 -7.39 1.84
C PHE A 69 -3.65 -7.60 1.67
N TYR A 70 -2.97 -6.57 1.16
CA TYR A 70 -1.54 -6.53 0.95
C TYR A 70 -0.97 -5.23 1.49
N GLY A 71 0.00 -5.30 2.39
CA GLY A 71 0.64 -4.14 3.00
C GLY A 71 2.09 -4.05 2.57
N ALA A 72 2.55 -2.86 2.19
CA ALA A 72 3.93 -2.62 1.86
C ALA A 72 4.51 -1.48 2.70
N ASP A 73 5.53 -1.81 3.50
CA ASP A 73 6.26 -0.85 4.31
C ASP A 73 7.73 -1.26 4.39
N PRO A 74 8.69 -0.34 4.23
CA PRO A 74 10.11 -0.65 4.41
C PRO A 74 10.52 -0.96 5.86
N ILE A 75 9.71 -0.60 6.86
CA ILE A 75 9.94 -0.95 8.27
C ILE A 75 9.21 -2.26 8.57
N SER A 76 9.97 -3.35 8.76
CA SER A 76 9.39 -4.67 9.06
C SER A 76 8.84 -4.77 10.47
N ASP A 77 9.65 -4.57 11.51
CA ASP A 77 9.18 -4.61 12.88
C ASP A 77 8.86 -3.19 13.36
N PRO A 78 7.65 -2.92 13.90
CA PRO A 78 6.56 -3.85 14.24
C PRO A 78 5.47 -4.05 13.16
N ASN A 79 5.62 -3.43 11.99
CA ASN A 79 4.53 -3.29 11.02
C ASN A 79 4.10 -4.61 10.36
N ASP A 80 5.00 -5.58 10.23
CA ASP A 80 4.70 -6.93 9.72
C ASP A 80 3.76 -7.66 10.69
N GLU A 81 4.13 -7.72 11.97
CA GLU A 81 3.29 -8.33 13.01
C GLU A 81 1.91 -7.67 13.07
N LEU A 82 1.87 -6.35 12.95
CA LEU A 82 0.62 -5.60 12.93
C LEU A 82 -0.23 -5.94 11.69
N TYR A 83 0.33 -5.82 10.48
CA TYR A 83 -0.42 -5.99 9.24
C TYR A 83 -0.81 -7.44 8.97
N SER A 84 -0.02 -8.40 9.46
CA SER A 84 -0.31 -9.83 9.35
C SER A 84 -1.63 -10.24 10.02
N LYS A 85 -2.23 -9.37 10.84
CA LYS A 85 -3.58 -9.52 11.39
C LYS A 85 -4.70 -9.33 10.35
N VAL A 86 -4.42 -8.64 9.25
CA VAL A 86 -5.41 -8.31 8.19
C VAL A 86 -5.05 -8.90 6.84
N GLY A 87 -3.75 -9.05 6.52
CA GLY A 87 -3.31 -9.43 5.19
C GLY A 87 -1.87 -9.90 5.13
N GLN A 88 -1.30 -9.90 3.93
CA GLN A 88 0.09 -10.24 3.70
C GLN A 88 0.97 -8.97 3.67
N PHE A 89 2.04 -8.97 4.45
CA PHE A 89 3.01 -7.88 4.50
C PHE A 89 4.18 -8.07 3.51
N PHE A 90 4.70 -6.96 3.00
CA PHE A 90 5.87 -6.91 2.12
C PHE A 90 6.85 -5.82 2.59
N PRO A 91 8.12 -6.16 2.86
CA PRO A 91 9.11 -5.24 3.42
C PRO A 91 9.74 -4.33 2.34
N PHE A 92 8.92 -3.63 1.56
CA PHE A 92 9.37 -2.77 0.47
C PHE A 92 8.79 -1.37 0.58
N ALA A 93 9.63 -0.36 0.38
CA ALA A 93 9.14 0.96 0.00
C ALA A 93 8.63 0.89 -1.44
N ILE A 94 7.37 1.25 -1.67
CA ILE A 94 6.80 1.33 -3.02
C ILE A 94 6.85 2.78 -3.49
N GLY A 95 7.19 2.98 -4.75
CA GLY A 95 7.31 4.31 -5.33
C GLY A 95 7.02 4.34 -6.83
N ARG A 96 7.20 5.53 -7.42
CA ARG A 96 7.02 5.75 -8.86
C ARG A 96 8.08 5.02 -9.69
N ASP A 97 9.33 5.03 -9.25
CA ASP A 97 10.45 4.45 -9.97
C ASP A 97 11.17 3.44 -9.09
N THR A 98 11.77 2.42 -9.71
CA THR A 98 12.70 1.54 -9.01
C THR A 98 14.03 2.26 -8.82
N LYS A 99 14.27 2.83 -7.63
CA LYS A 99 15.47 3.62 -7.34
C LYS A 99 15.74 3.76 -5.85
N LYS A 100 16.97 4.11 -5.50
CA LYS A 100 17.29 4.59 -4.15
C LYS A 100 16.81 6.03 -3.99
N SER A 101 15.92 6.29 -3.04
CA SER A 101 15.50 7.65 -2.68
C SER A 101 15.12 7.74 -1.20
N VAL A 102 14.83 8.95 -0.73
CA VAL A 102 14.42 9.16 0.67
C VAL A 102 12.92 8.88 0.83
N ALA A 103 12.61 7.90 1.69
CA ALA A 103 11.28 7.61 2.20
C ALA A 103 11.10 8.24 3.58
N SER A 104 9.87 8.63 3.91
CA SER A 104 9.50 9.03 5.26
C SER A 104 9.07 7.78 6.02
N VAL A 105 9.69 7.48 7.16
CA VAL A 105 9.36 6.33 8.00
C VAL A 105 9.07 6.75 9.42
N LEU A 106 8.11 6.10 10.05
CA LEU A 106 7.80 6.30 11.46
C LEU A 106 8.77 5.49 12.32
N LEU A 107 9.64 6.17 13.05
CA LEU A 107 10.56 5.55 14.02
C LEU A 107 10.41 6.24 15.37
N ASN A 108 10.21 5.45 16.43
CA ASN A 108 10.04 5.95 17.80
C ASN A 108 8.99 7.08 17.92
N GLY A 109 7.88 6.96 17.18
CA GLY A 109 6.79 7.94 17.18
C GLY A 109 7.06 9.23 16.41
N SER A 110 8.14 9.31 15.62
CA SER A 110 8.43 10.47 14.76
C SER A 110 8.79 10.06 13.33
N TYR A 111 8.31 10.83 12.36
CA TYR A 111 8.65 10.63 10.95
C TYR A 111 10.06 11.13 10.66
N VAL A 112 10.91 10.25 10.14
CA VAL A 112 12.28 10.58 9.74
C VAL A 112 12.54 10.15 8.31
N GLY A 113 13.30 10.96 7.58
CA GLY A 113 13.75 10.62 6.23
C GLY A 113 14.85 9.56 6.27
N ARG A 114 14.64 8.42 5.61
CA ARG A 114 15.66 7.38 5.45
C ARG A 114 15.92 7.06 3.98
N PRO A 115 17.19 6.95 3.55
CA PRO A 115 17.52 6.53 2.19
C PRO A 115 17.23 5.03 2.04
N MET A 116 16.27 4.69 1.19
CA MET A 116 15.83 3.31 0.98
C MET A 116 15.61 3.02 -0.50
N PHE A 117 15.58 1.74 -0.83
CA PHE A 117 15.28 1.31 -2.19
C PHE A 117 13.77 1.27 -2.38
N HIS A 118 13.27 2.04 -3.33
CA HIS A 118 11.88 1.98 -3.75
C HIS A 118 11.73 0.99 -4.90
N LEU A 119 10.70 0.15 -4.84
CA LEU A 119 10.25 -0.67 -5.95
C LEU A 119 9.13 0.05 -6.70
N ASN A 120 9.20 0.08 -8.03
CA ASN A 120 8.11 0.61 -8.86
C ASN A 120 6.79 -0.14 -8.58
N ALA A 121 5.69 0.61 -8.37
CA ALA A 121 4.39 0.01 -8.07
C ALA A 121 3.84 -0.92 -9.14
N VAL A 122 4.03 -0.62 -10.43
CA VAL A 122 3.57 -1.50 -11.52
C VAL A 122 4.33 -2.81 -11.49
N VAL A 123 5.65 -2.78 -11.24
CA VAL A 123 6.47 -3.99 -11.06
C VAL A 123 5.99 -4.79 -9.86
N PHE A 124 5.75 -4.14 -8.73
CA PHE A 124 5.25 -4.80 -7.52
C PHE A 124 3.91 -5.50 -7.76
N ILE A 125 2.93 -4.79 -8.31
CA ILE A 125 1.59 -5.36 -8.54
C ILE A 125 1.64 -6.51 -9.56
N LYS A 126 2.32 -6.29 -10.69
CA LYS A 126 2.36 -7.28 -11.78
C LYS A 126 3.13 -8.54 -11.44
N TYR A 127 4.29 -8.40 -10.79
CA TYR A 127 5.22 -9.53 -10.63
C TYR A 127 5.29 -10.06 -9.20
N ILE A 128 5.04 -9.23 -8.19
CA ILE A 128 5.06 -9.67 -6.78
C ILE A 128 3.67 -10.13 -6.35
N LEU A 129 2.65 -9.29 -6.53
CA LEU A 129 1.26 -9.68 -6.21
C LEU A 129 0.66 -10.63 -7.25
N LYS A 130 1.29 -10.74 -8.43
CA LYS A 130 0.85 -11.55 -9.58
C LYS A 130 -0.60 -11.23 -10.00
N GLN A 131 -0.97 -9.95 -9.94
CA GLN A 131 -2.30 -9.47 -10.35
C GLN A 131 -2.19 -8.92 -11.77
N THR A 132 -2.86 -9.58 -12.70
CA THR A 132 -3.00 -9.22 -14.13
C THR A 132 -4.29 -9.79 -14.69
#